data_AF-A0AAU0KJK3-F1
#
_entry.id   AF-A0AAU0KJK3-F1
#
_cell.length_a   1.000
_cell.length_b   1.000
_cell.length_c   1.000
_cell.angle_alpha   90.00
_cell.angle_beta   90.00
_cell.angle_gamma   90.00
#
_symmetry.space_group_name_H-M   'P 1'
#
loop_
_entity.id
_entity.type
_entity.pdbx_description
1 polymer ?
#
loop_
_entity_poly.entity_id
_entity_poly.type
_entity_poly.pdbx_seq_one_letter_code
_entity_poly.pdbx_strand_id
1 'polypeptide(L)'
;MDGKNPTGRVGLAWFDDRTAVISWITAPDLATMKSHLVLRKLYTDDSSGRLIRLAEISAGRDSGVPQMVVDGSDFLLAWTGDAPDHGVHMISVSRDWLRNL
;
A
#
# COMPACT_ATOMS: atom_id res chain seq x y z
N MET A 1 -1.74 16.73 16.15
CA MET A 1 -0.46 16.78 15.43
C MET A 1 -0.20 15.34 15.03
N ASP A 2 -0.74 14.92 13.88
CA ASP A 2 -0.94 13.50 13.56
C ASP A 2 -0.03 13.08 12.39
N GLY A 3 1.21 13.57 12.37
CA GLY A 3 2.12 13.45 11.23
C GLY A 3 3.41 12.65 11.48
N LYS A 4 3.57 12.05 12.66
CA LYS A 4 4.82 11.36 13.04
C LYS A 4 4.73 9.83 13.12
N ASN A 5 3.52 9.27 13.04
CA ASN A 5 3.30 7.82 13.12
C ASN A 5 2.69 7.32 11.81
N PRO A 6 3.04 6.11 11.35
CA PRO A 6 2.36 5.50 10.21
C PRO A 6 0.85 5.52 10.46
N THR A 7 0.10 6.07 9.52
CA THR A 7 -1.35 6.11 9.56
C THR A 7 -1.83 4.67 9.38
N GLY A 8 -2.42 4.09 10.43
CA GLY A 8 -2.86 2.68 10.55
C GLY A 8 -3.98 2.25 9.59
N ARG A 9 -3.95 2.73 8.35
CA ARG A 9 -4.84 2.45 7.25
C ARG A 9 -4.23 1.32 6.44
N VAL A 10 -4.41 0.12 6.96
CA VAL A 10 -3.85 -1.10 6.39
C VAL A 10 -4.87 -1.74 5.45
N GLY A 11 -4.44 -2.07 4.23
CA GLY A 11 -5.14 -3.01 3.37
C GLY A 11 -4.56 -4.42 3.57
N LEU A 12 -5.42 -5.43 3.59
CA LEU A 12 -4.99 -6.83 3.71
C LEU A 12 -5.82 -7.70 2.77
N ALA A 13 -5.16 -8.56 2.01
CA ALA A 13 -5.81 -9.53 1.14
C ALA A 13 -5.01 -10.82 1.08
N TRP A 14 -5.70 -11.96 0.99
CA TRP A 14 -5.05 -13.25 0.81
C TRP A 14 -4.43 -13.36 -0.59
N PHE A 15 -3.15 -13.72 -0.64
CA PHE A 15 -2.44 -14.11 -1.85
C PHE A 15 -2.69 -15.57 -2.18
N ASP A 16 -2.58 -16.42 -1.16
CA ASP A 16 -2.94 -17.83 -1.14
C ASP A 16 -3.24 -18.27 0.31
N ASP A 17 -3.44 -19.57 0.54
CA ASP A 17 -3.81 -20.14 1.85
C ASP A 17 -2.76 -19.93 2.96
N ARG A 18 -1.54 -19.51 2.62
CA ARG A 18 -0.43 -19.34 3.58
C ARG A 18 0.23 -17.96 3.53
N THR A 19 -0.23 -17.11 2.63
CA THR A 19 0.40 -15.82 2.34
C THR A 19 -0.66 -14.74 2.23
N ALA A 20 -0.51 -13.67 2.99
CA ALA A 20 -1.29 -12.45 2.82
C ALA A 20 -0.41 -11.34 2.22
N VAL A 21 -1.01 -10.45 1.43
CA VAL A 21 -0.40 -9.18 1.05
C VAL A 21 -1.02 -8.09 1.93
N ILE A 22 -0.15 -7.33 2.57
CA ILE A 22 -0.50 -6.18 3.39
C ILE A 22 -0.01 -4.91 2.68
N SER A 23 -0.81 -3.86 2.67
CA SER A 23 -0.45 -2.54 2.16
C SER A 23 -0.73 -1.45 3.17
N TRP A 24 0.08 -0.40 3.16
CA TRP A 24 -0.08 0.76 4.05
C TRP A 24 0.62 2.00 3.49
N ILE A 25 0.36 3.14 4.12
CA ILE A 25 1.09 4.39 3.87
C ILE A 25 2.21 4.50 4.89
N THR A 26 3.45 4.70 4.44
CA THR A 26 4.58 4.93 5.35
C THR A 26 4.41 6.25 6.11
N ALA A 27 5.10 6.41 7.24
CA ALA A 27 5.30 7.74 7.79
C ALA A 27 5.96 8.66 6.73
N PRO A 28 5.69 9.97 6.75
CA PRO A 28 6.34 10.89 5.85
C PRO A 28 7.85 10.91 6.11
N ASP A 29 8.60 10.85 5.02
CA ASP A 29 10.02 11.18 5.05
C ASP A 29 10.18 12.65 5.47
N LEU A 30 11.05 12.92 6.45
CA LEU A 30 11.15 14.25 7.06
C LEU A 30 11.82 15.29 6.15
N ALA A 31 12.60 14.86 5.15
CA ALA A 31 13.29 15.77 4.24
C ALA A 31 12.40 16.18 3.07
N THR A 32 11.64 15.24 2.52
CA THR A 32 10.77 15.44 1.36
C THR A 32 9.33 15.75 1.74
N MET A 33 8.94 15.43 2.98
CA MET A 33 7.56 15.47 3.47
C MET A 33 6.60 14.58 2.67
N LYS A 34 7.13 13.57 1.96
CA LYS A 34 6.38 12.62 1.16
C LYS A 34 6.25 11.27 1.85
N SER A 35 5.13 10.59 1.61
CA SER A 35 4.92 9.21 2.05
C SER A 35 4.87 8.28 0.85
N HIS A 36 4.87 6.98 1.12
CA HIS A 36 4.74 5.98 0.08
C HIS A 36 3.61 5.01 0.38
N LEU A 37 2.85 4.67 -0.66
CA LEU A 37 2.05 3.46 -0.66
C LEU A 37 3.02 2.29 -0.82
N VAL A 38 3.02 1.39 0.15
CA VAL A 38 3.89 0.22 0.18
C VAL A 38 3.07 -1.05 0.31
N LEU A 39 3.67 -2.17 -0.08
CA LEU A 39 3.15 -3.51 0.17
C LEU A 39 4.24 -4.45 0.71
N ARG A 40 3.81 -5.52 1.39
CA ARG A 40 4.65 -6.63 1.79
C ARG A 40 3.86 -7.94 1.81
N LYS A 41 4.51 -9.08 1.59
CA LYS A 41 3.96 -10.41 1.90
C LYS A 41 4.15 -10.73 3.39
N LEU A 42 3.10 -11.19 4.05
CA LEU A 42 3.15 -11.83 5.37
C LEU A 42 2.84 -13.31 5.17
N TYR A 43 3.60 -14.15 5.86
CA TYR A 43 3.43 -15.60 5.82
C TYR A 43 2.83 -16.07 7.14
N THR A 44 2.09 -17.18 7.12
CA THR A 44 1.44 -17.74 8.33
C THR A 44 2.42 -18.29 9.38
N ASP A 45 3.72 -18.33 9.08
CA ASP A 45 4.80 -18.71 9.99
C ASP A 45 5.45 -17.49 10.69
N ASP A 46 4.75 -16.35 10.70
CA ASP A 46 5.18 -15.05 11.21
C ASP A 46 6.39 -14.42 10.49
N SER A 47 6.88 -15.03 9.40
CA SER A 47 7.89 -14.41 8.56
C SER A 47 7.27 -13.36 7.62
N SER A 48 8.12 -12.47 7.09
CA SER A 48 7.66 -11.43 6.16
C SER A 48 8.64 -11.24 5.00
N GLY A 49 8.09 -10.95 3.83
CA GLY A 49 8.87 -10.66 2.63
C GLY A 49 9.48 -9.27 2.63
N ARG A 50 10.13 -8.91 1.52
CA ARG A 50 10.68 -7.57 1.32
C ARG A 50 9.58 -6.50 1.23
N LEU A 51 9.87 -5.31 1.75
CA LEU A 51 9.04 -4.12 1.56
C LEU A 51 9.14 -3.61 0.12
N ILE A 52 8.00 -3.43 -0.55
CA ILE A 52 7.92 -2.94 -1.93
C ILE A 52 7.23 -1.57 -1.92
N ARG A 53 7.84 -0.58 -2.57
CA ARG A 53 7.28 0.77 -2.76
C ARG A 53 6.54 0.82 -4.09
N LEU A 54 5.27 1.20 -4.06
CA LEU A 54 4.42 1.27 -5.25
C LEU A 54 4.33 2.69 -5.82
N ALA A 55 4.02 3.66 -4.96
CA ALA A 55 3.79 5.04 -5.36
C ALA A 55 4.22 6.01 -4.26
N GLU A 56 4.64 7.21 -4.65
CA GLU A 56 4.72 8.35 -3.75
C GLU A 56 3.34 8.98 -3.59
N ILE A 57 2.93 9.24 -2.36
CA ILE A 57 1.63 9.81 -2.02
C ILE A 57 1.75 10.79 -0.85
N SER A 58 0.75 11.67 -0.68
CA SER A 58 0.64 12.54 0.49
C SER A 58 0.37 11.73 1.75
N ALA A 59 1.02 12.08 2.87
CA ALA A 59 0.81 11.45 4.18
C ALA A 59 -0.52 11.88 4.84
N GLY A 60 -1.09 12.98 4.35
CA GLY A 60 -2.24 13.67 4.93
C GLY A 60 -3.55 12.93 4.71
N ARG A 61 -4.65 13.51 5.22
CA ARG A 61 -6.00 12.98 5.00
C ARG A 61 -6.44 13.09 3.53
N ASP A 62 -5.74 13.91 2.75
CA ASP A 62 -6.09 14.28 1.39
C ASP A 62 -5.82 13.15 0.38
N SER A 63 -4.88 12.24 0.69
CA SER A 63 -4.66 11.02 -0.12
C SER A 63 -5.71 9.92 0.10
N GLY A 64 -6.66 10.15 1.00
CA GLY A 64 -7.72 9.21 1.33
C GLY A 64 -7.19 7.96 2.05
N VAL A 65 -7.96 6.87 1.98
CA VAL A 65 -7.62 5.59 2.59
C VAL A 65 -7.40 4.58 1.47
N PRO A 66 -6.16 4.17 1.18
CA PRO A 66 -5.92 3.16 0.16
C PRO A 66 -6.77 1.93 0.43
N GLN A 67 -7.53 1.52 -0.57
CA GLN A 67 -8.28 0.27 -0.56
C GLN A 67 -7.52 -0.75 -1.42
N MET A 68 -7.62 -2.03 -1.05
CA MET A 68 -7.01 -3.11 -1.81
C MET A 68 -8.00 -4.25 -1.95
N VAL A 69 -8.15 -4.75 -3.18
CA VAL A 69 -8.95 -5.93 -3.49
C VAL A 69 -8.16 -6.89 -4.37
N VAL A 70 -8.61 -8.15 -4.38
CA VAL A 70 -8.15 -9.14 -5.35
C VAL A 70 -9.06 -9.05 -6.57
N ASP A 71 -8.45 -8.96 -7.75
CA ASP A 71 -9.13 -9.06 -9.03
C ASP A 71 -8.40 -10.09 -9.91
N GLY A 72 -8.95 -11.29 -10.01
CA GLY A 72 -8.32 -12.40 -10.74
C GLY A 72 -6.88 -12.69 -10.27
N SER A 73 -5.92 -12.50 -11.17
CA SER A 73 -4.48 -12.72 -10.92
C SER A 73 -3.78 -11.52 -10.27
N ASP A 74 -4.51 -10.45 -9.94
CA ASP A 74 -3.91 -9.18 -9.56
C ASP A 74 -4.45 -8.68 -8.21
N PHE A 75 -3.70 -7.75 -7.62
CA PHE A 75 -4.20 -6.88 -6.56
C PHE A 75 -4.43 -5.50 -7.15
N LEU A 76 -5.66 -5.00 -7.02
CA LEU A 76 -5.97 -3.61 -7.34
C LEU A 76 -5.89 -2.80 -6.06
N LEU A 77 -5.07 -1.75 -6.08
CA LEU A 77 -5.01 -0.75 -5.04
C LEU A 77 -5.51 0.57 -5.60
N ALA A 78 -6.41 1.23 -4.87
CA ALA A 78 -6.94 2.53 -5.25
C ALA A 78 -6.89 3.52 -4.09
N TRP A 79 -6.63 4.79 -4.39
CA TRP A 79 -6.54 5.88 -3.42
C TRP A 79 -6.95 7.21 -4.08
N THR A 80 -7.17 8.25 -3.29
CA THR A 80 -7.50 9.58 -3.83
C THR A 80 -6.24 10.43 -4.01
N GLY A 81 -6.22 11.25 -5.05
CA GLY A 81 -5.18 12.24 -5.29
C GLY A 81 -5.32 13.43 -4.34
N ASP A 82 -4.18 14.03 -3.98
CA ASP A 82 -4.15 15.32 -3.29
C ASP A 82 -4.35 16.46 -4.31
N ALA A 83 -4.44 17.70 -3.84
CA ALA A 83 -4.50 18.88 -4.69
C ALA A 83 -3.31 18.92 -5.68
N PRO A 84 -3.52 19.37 -6.93
CA PRO A 84 -4.78 19.89 -7.49
C PRO A 84 -5.67 18.82 -8.14
N ASP A 85 -5.24 17.56 -8.18
CA ASP A 85 -5.89 16.51 -8.97
C ASP A 85 -7.24 16.09 -8.36
N HIS A 86 -7.25 15.81 -7.05
CA HIS A 86 -8.44 15.35 -6.31
C HIS A 86 -9.16 14.13 -6.93
N GLY A 87 -8.51 13.39 -7.84
CA GLY A 87 -9.06 12.26 -8.55
C GLY A 87 -8.91 10.94 -7.80
N VAL A 88 -9.27 9.84 -8.46
CA VAL A 88 -8.98 8.48 -7.98
C VAL A 88 -7.84 7.91 -8.81
N HIS A 89 -6.81 7.43 -8.13
CA HIS A 89 -5.69 6.73 -8.74
C HIS A 89 -5.78 5.24 -8.44
N MET A 90 -5.20 4.44 -9.31
CA MET A 90 -5.13 2.99 -9.17
C MET A 90 -3.76 2.47 -9.60
N ILE A 91 -3.30 1.42 -8.93
CA ILE A 91 -2.24 0.55 -9.44
C ILE A 91 -2.72 -0.91 -9.38
N SER A 92 -2.45 -1.66 -10.45
CA SER A 92 -2.57 -3.11 -10.45
C SER A 92 -1.21 -3.74 -10.18
N VAL A 93 -1.17 -4.73 -9.29
CA VAL A 93 0.02 -5.50 -8.96
C VAL A 93 -0.24 -6.97 -9.24
N SER A 94 0.44 -7.54 -10.24
CA SER A 94 0.31 -8.95 -10.60
C SER A 94 0.80 -9.88 -9.49
N ARG A 95 0.03 -10.94 -9.22
CA ARG A 95 0.43 -12.02 -8.30
C ARG A 95 1.68 -12.73 -8.77
N ASP A 96 1.84 -12.92 -10.08
CA ASP A 96 3.02 -13.60 -10.64
C ASP A 96 4.28 -12.76 -10.46
N TRP A 97 4.16 -11.44 -10.61
CA TRP A 97 5.27 -10.54 -10.31
C TRP A 97 5.66 -10.60 -8.82
N LEU A 98 4.67 -10.55 -7.92
CA LEU A 98 4.91 -10.66 -6.47
C LEU A 98 5.43 -12.04 -6.03
N ARG A 99 5.14 -13.10 -6.78
CA ARG A 99 5.63 -14.45 -6.50
C ARG A 99 7.15 -14.53 -6.66
N ASN A 100 7.70 -13.75 -7.59
CA ASN A 100 9.12 -13.75 -7.94
C ASN A 100 9.97 -12.77 -7.11
N LEU A 101 9.39 -12.16 -6.07
CA LEU A 101 10.03 -11.22 -5.13
C LEU A 101 10.09 -11.78 -3.71
#